data_AF-A0A1A3U1G7-F1
#
_entry.id   AF-A0A1A3U1G7-F1
#
_cell.length_a   1.000
_cell.length_b   1.000
_cell.length_c   1.000
_cell.angle_alpha   90.00
_cell.angle_beta   90.00
_cell.angle_gamma   90.00
#
_symmetry.space_group_name_H-M   'P 1'
#
loop_
_entity.id
_entity.type
_entity.pdbx_description
1 polymer ?
#
loop_
_entity_poly.entity_id
_entity_poly.type
_entity_poly.pdbx_seq_one_letter_code
_entity_poly.pdbx_strand_id
1 'polypeptide(L)' 'MAIEQWSDAIEIHPSQIRVGDVIGTRRPTDLRLTVKMISGPQSGPGQWTFFSRDDNGQQRTSTFDEGELVRRYAKAS' A
#
# COMPACT_ATOMS: atom_id res chain seq x y z
N MET A 1 4.05 -8.53 16.81
CA MET A 1 4.44 -7.12 17.08
C MET A 1 3.81 -6.29 15.99
N ALA A 2 2.87 -5.42 16.36
CA ALA A 2 2.20 -4.52 15.42
C ALA A 2 3.24 -3.54 14.86
N ILE A 3 3.34 -3.42 13.55
CA ILE A 3 4.15 -2.37 12.94
C ILE A 3 3.30 -1.11 13.04
N GLU A 4 3.52 -0.33 14.10
CA GLU A 4 2.76 0.90 14.35
C GLU A 4 3.47 2.14 13.77
N GLN A 5 4.80 2.11 13.70
CA GLN A 5 5.60 3.24 13.25
C GLN A 5 5.91 3.13 11.76
N TRP A 6 5.81 4.25 11.04
CA TRP A 6 6.18 4.34 9.62
C TRP A 6 7.59 3.81 9.32
N SER A 7 8.53 4.01 10.25
CA SER A 7 9.92 3.54 10.16
C SER A 7 10.06 2.02 10.25
N ASP A 8 9.14 1.34 10.94
CA ASP A 8 9.13 -0.11 11.15
C ASP A 8 8.48 -0.86 9.97
N ALA A 9 7.76 -0.14 9.10
CA ALA A 9 7.07 -0.73 7.97
C ALA A 9 8.07 -1.26 6.92
N ILE A 10 7.84 -2.50 6.49
CA ILE A 10 8.70 -3.15 5.50
C ILE A 10 8.46 -2.53 4.13
N GLU A 11 9.54 -2.16 3.45
CA GLU A 11 9.49 -1.74 2.05
C GLU A 11 9.41 -2.99 1.18
N ILE A 12 8.31 -3.10 0.44
CA ILE A 12 8.02 -4.23 -0.44
C ILE A 12 7.70 -3.73 -1.83
N HIS A 13 7.85 -4.64 -2.78
CA HIS A 13 7.45 -4.38 -4.15
C HIS A 13 5.92 -4.39 -4.26
N PRO A 14 5.32 -3.51 -5.10
CA PRO A 14 3.87 -3.45 -5.24
C PRO A 14 3.25 -4.77 -5.73
N SER A 15 4.01 -5.60 -6.46
CA SER A 15 3.58 -6.96 -6.81
C SER A 15 3.33 -7.90 -5.62
N GLN A 16 3.87 -7.59 -4.44
CA GLN A 16 3.74 -8.42 -3.23
C GLN A 16 2.56 -7.99 -2.34
N ILE A 17 1.92 -6.86 -2.66
CA ILE A 17 0.75 -6.34 -1.93
C ILE A 17 -0.48 -7.18 -2.26
N ARG A 18 -1.32 -7.43 -1.25
CA ARG A 18 -2.60 -8.13 -1.42
C ARG A 18 -3.77 -7.30 -0.93
N VAL A 19 -4.97 -7.63 -1.42
CA VAL A 19 -6.20 -7.04 -0.89
C VAL A 19 -6.33 -7.39 0.59
N GLY A 20 -6.62 -6.38 1.41
CA GLY A 20 -6.67 -6.48 2.88
C GLY A 20 -5.38 -6.05 3.58
N ASP A 21 -4.28 -5.84 2.85
CA ASP A 21 -3.06 -5.28 3.42
C ASP A 21 -3.23 -3.81 3.80
N VAL A 22 -2.51 -3.40 4.84
CA VAL A 22 -2.39 -2.00 5.23
C VAL A 22 -1.06 -1.49 4.69
N ILE A 23 -1.11 -0.49 3.83
CA ILE A 23 0.06 0.13 3.22
C ILE A 23 0.17 1.59 3.62
N GLY A 24 1.38 2.13 3.58
CA GLY A 24 1.68 3.54 3.75
C GLY A 24 2.24 4.14 2.48
N THR A 25 2.10 5.45 2.36
CA THR A 25 2.84 6.18 1.32
C THR A 25 4.32 6.29 1.70
N ARG A 26 5.18 6.49 0.70
CA ARG A 26 6.62 6.73 0.91
C ARG A 26 6.91 8.04 1.67
N ARG A 27 5.94 8.96 1.72
CA ARG A 27 6.06 10.15 2.57
C ARG A 27 5.84 9.74 4.03
N PRO A 28 6.51 10.37 5.00
CA PRO A 28 6.29 10.16 6.43
C PRO A 28 4.93 10.73 6.82
N THR A 29 3.89 10.05 6.37
CA THR A 29 2.50 10.33 6.69
C THR A 29 2.02 9.15 7.52
N ASP A 30 1.38 9.42 8.64
CA ASP A 30 0.62 8.45 9.44
C ASP A 30 -0.62 7.88 8.70
N LEU A 31 -0.76 8.15 7.40
CA LEU A 31 -1.83 7.62 6.58
C LEU A 31 -1.63 6.12 6.35
N ARG A 32 -2.40 5.34 7.10
CA ARG A 32 -2.58 3.90 6.93
C ARG A 32 -3.71 3.66 5.94
N LEU A 33 -3.38 3.03 4.82
CA LEU A 33 -4.29 2.80 3.71
C LEU A 33 -4.57 1.31 3.61
N THR A 34 -5.81 0.90 3.90
CA THR A 34 -6.22 -0.49 3.74
C THR A 34 -6.55 -0.77 2.29
N VAL A 35 -5.78 -1.63 1.64
CA VAL A 35 -5.99 -2.03 0.24
C VAL A 35 -7.31 -2.78 0.12
N LYS A 36 -8.20 -2.27 -0.71
CA LYS A 36 -9.52 -2.87 -1.01
C LYS A 36 -9.54 -3.53 -2.38
N MET A 37 -8.80 -2.98 -3.33
CA MET A 37 -8.71 -3.51 -4.68
C MET A 37 -7.33 -3.20 -5.25
N ILE A 38 -6.83 -4.12 -6.06
CA ILE A 38 -5.59 -3.98 -6.80
C ILE A 38 -5.95 -4.16 -8.26
N SER A 39 -5.81 -3.10 -9.04
CA SER A 39 -5.77 -3.24 -10.49
C SER A 39 -4.33 -3.53 -10.86
N GLY A 40 -4.06 -4.78 -11.24
CA GLY A 40 -2.76 -5.17 -11.79
C GLY A 40 -2.56 -4.59 -13.19
N PRO A 41 -1.31 -4.61 -13.71
CA PRO A 41 -1.02 -4.14 -15.05
C PRO A 41 -1.83 -4.96 -16.08
N GLN A 42 -2.90 -4.37 -16.60
CA GLN A 42 -3.62 -4.92 -17.74
C GLN A 42 -2.85 -4.56 -19.01
N SER A 43 -2.02 -5.49 -19.49
CA SER A 43 -1.37 -5.47 -20.81
C SER A 43 -0.46 -4.26 -21.14
N GLY A 44 0.28 -3.74 -20.16
CA GLY A 44 1.22 -2.62 -20.35
C GLY A 44 2.06 -2.36 -19.10
N PRO A 45 3.16 -1.58 -19.18
CA PRO A 45 4.37 -1.75 -18.38
C PRO A 45 4.11 -1.60 -16.88
N GLY A 46 4.12 -2.70 -16.13
CA GLY A 46 4.48 -2.76 -14.71
C GLY A 46 3.77 -1.84 -13.71
N GLN A 47 2.67 -1.17 -14.07
CA GLN A 47 1.97 -0.23 -13.18
C GLN A 47 0.86 -0.92 -12.40
N TRP A 48 0.91 -0.78 -11.07
CA TRP A 48 -0.12 -1.23 -10.16
C TRP A 48 -0.92 -0.06 -9.63
N THR A 49 -2.24 -0.13 -9.79
CA THR A 49 -3.15 0.85 -9.19
C THR A 49 -3.83 0.22 -7.97
N PHE A 50 -3.57 0.77 -6.80
CA PHE A 50 -4.18 0.36 -5.54
C PHE A 50 -5.33 1.29 -5.20
N PHE A 51 -6.50 0.71 -4.99
CA PHE A 51 -7.63 1.38 -4.38
C PHE A 51 -7.65 0.98 -2.91
N SER A 52 -7.42 1.97 -2.07
CA SER A 52 -7.30 1.81 -0.64
C SER A 52 -8.29 2.71 0.08
N ARG A 53 -8.52 2.42 1.35
CA ARG A 53 -9.36 3.22 2.24
C ARG A 53 -8.52 3.67 3.43
N ASP A 54 -8.53 4.96 3.71
CA ASP A 54 -7.92 5.50 4.91
C ASP A 54 -8.82 5.32 6.14
N ASP A 55 -8.29 5.64 7.33
CA ASP A 55 -9.00 5.49 8.60
C ASP A 55 -10.26 6.37 8.70
N ASN A 56 -10.30 7.51 8.00
CA ASN A 56 -11.47 8.37 7.92
C ASN A 56 -12.53 7.83 6.93
N GLY A 57 -12.32 6.64 6.37
CA GLY A 57 -13.22 6.00 5.44
C GLY A 57 -13.13 6.53 4.00
N GLN A 58 -12.23 7.48 3.73
CA GLN A 58 -12.06 8.06 2.40
C GLN A 58 -11.28 7.10 1.49
N GLN A 59 -11.73 7.01 0.24
CA GLN A 59 -11.07 6.20 -0.77
C GLN A 59 -9.88 6.96 -1.35
N ARG A 60 -8.76 6.26 -1.43
CA ARG A 60 -7.51 6.76 -1.99
C ARG A 60 -7.06 5.84 -3.11
N THR A 61 -6.73 6.43 -4.24
CA THR A 61 -6.14 5.72 -5.37
C THR A 61 -4.65 6.07 -5.43
N SER A 62 -3.80 5.06 -5.53
CA SER A 62 -2.36 5.25 -5.66
C SER A 62 -1.85 4.34 -6.77
N THR A 63 -1.09 4.92 -7.68
CA THR A 63 -0.45 4.20 -8.80
C THR A 63 1.03 4.10 -8.50
N PHE A 64 1.60 2.92 -8.69
CA PHE A 64 3.03 2.66 -8.52
C PHE A 64 3.56 1.93 -9.73
N ASP A 65 4.75 2.32 -10.18
CA ASP A 65 5.49 1.63 -11.23
C ASP A 65 6.29 0.44 -10.69
N GLU A 66 6.83 -0.38 -11.60
CA GLU A 66 7.69 -1.53 -11.27
C GLU A 66 9.00 -1.15 -10.55
N GLY A 67 9.46 0.09 -10.70
CA GLY A 67 10.63 0.58 -9.96
C GLY A 67 10.30 1.10 -8.56
N GLU A 68 9.02 1.21 -8.20
CA GLU A 68 8.60 1.86 -6.97
C GLU A 68 8.42 0.87 -5.82
N LEU A 69 8.70 1.36 -4.61
CA LEU A 69 8.56 0.59 -3.38
C LEU A 69 7.45 1.19 -2.52
N VAL A 70 6.74 0.30 -1.82
CA VAL A 70 5.62 0.64 -0.97
C VAL A 70 5.86 0.09 0.42
N ARG A 71 5.46 0.84 1.44
CA ARG A 71 5.61 0.41 2.83
C ARG A 71 4.38 -0.39 3.24
N ARG A 72 4.56 -1.64 3.65
CA ARG A 72 3.49 -2.49 4.19
C ARG A 72 3.59 -2.54 5.71
N TYR A 73 2.50 -2.19 6.37
CA TYR A 73 2.33 -2.35 7.80
C TYR A 73 1.83 -3.77 8.09
N ALA A 74 2.49 -4.47 9.01
CA ALA A 74 1.96 -5.72 9.54
C ALA A 74 0.70 -5.42 10.35
N LYS A 75 -0.35 -6.19 10.10
CA LYS A 75 -1.59 -6.12 10.86
C LYS A 75 -1.24 -6.28 12.35
N ALA A 76 -1.62 -5.31 13.18
CA ALA A 76 -1.59 -5.49 14.62
C ALA A 76 -2.44 -6.73 14.94
N SER A 77 -1.80 -7.76 15.50
CA SER A 77 -2.49 -8.95 16.03
C SER A 77 -3.38 -8.57 17.20
#